data_AF-A0A958FC90-F1
#
_entry.id   AF-A0A958FC90-F1
#
_cell.length_a   1.000
_cell.length_b   1.000
_cell.length_c   1.000
_cell.angle_alpha   90.00
_cell.angle_beta   90.00
_cell.angle_gamma   90.00
#
_symmetry.space_group_name_H-M   'P 1'
#
loop_
_entity.id
_entity.type
_entity.pdbx_description
1 polymer ?
#
loop_
_entity_poly.entity_id
_entity_poly.type
_entity_poly.pdbx_seq_one_letter_code
_entity_poly.pdbx_strand_id
1 'polypeptide(L)'
;QLLEDPYLNVRIEAVRSLATQNRWLARREARRLYREGDDWRLRGEALALLATVQPREALENVKNEWLDKAWPESYYAIRTLENIELTEDKRQMNEADEATRLLMQLADNGTISQTTQAVEVLVNRSRPPAIEYFLNKLKSGDMAIATIVSGYLGLIKPRPVEAVQPLIEAYAHFSAPRDLEAMAPIISTLDSIGSADA
;
A
#
# COMPACT_ATOMS: atom_id res chain seq x y z
N GLN A 1 -3.17 30.88 0.65
CA GLN A 1 -2.67 31.33 -0.67
C GLN A 1 -2.18 30.15 -1.51
N LEU A 2 -1.34 29.24 -0.99
CA LEU A 2 -0.83 28.10 -1.78
C LEU A 2 -1.87 27.08 -2.27
N LEU A 3 -3.00 26.91 -1.56
CA LEU A 3 -4.08 25.99 -2.00
C LEU A 3 -4.86 26.49 -3.23
N GLU A 4 -4.74 27.77 -3.55
CA GLU A 4 -5.39 28.41 -4.70
C GLU A 4 -4.36 28.80 -5.78
N ASP A 5 -3.16 28.20 -5.71
CA ASP A 5 -2.10 28.47 -6.67
C ASP A 5 -2.49 27.99 -8.08
N PRO A 6 -2.18 28.74 -9.14
CA PRO A 6 -2.50 28.34 -10.51
C PRO A 6 -1.83 27.01 -10.91
N TYR A 7 -0.72 26.64 -10.28
CA TYR A 7 0.01 25.43 -10.59
C TYR A 7 -0.46 24.25 -9.71
N LEU A 8 -0.94 23.18 -10.36
CA LEU A 8 -1.46 21.99 -9.69
C LEU A 8 -0.44 21.34 -8.74
N ASN A 9 0.82 21.25 -9.12
CA ASN A 9 1.88 20.69 -8.27
C ASN A 9 2.07 21.51 -6.98
N VAL A 10 1.96 22.84 -7.04
CA VAL A 10 2.03 23.69 -5.85
C VAL A 10 0.83 23.45 -4.95
N ARG A 11 -0.38 23.33 -5.51
CA ARG A 11 -1.59 22.98 -4.76
C ARG A 11 -1.45 21.60 -4.08
N ILE A 12 -0.92 20.60 -4.79
CA ILE A 12 -0.68 19.26 -4.24
C ILE A 12 0.30 19.29 -3.06
N GLU A 13 1.44 19.98 -3.20
CA GLU A 13 2.42 20.09 -2.12
C GLU A 13 1.88 20.88 -0.91
N ALA A 14 1.05 21.88 -1.17
CA ALA A 14 0.34 22.60 -0.12
C ALA A 14 -0.60 21.65 0.67
N VAL A 15 -1.37 20.80 -0.01
CA VAL A 15 -2.24 19.80 0.64
C VAL A 15 -1.43 18.83 1.50
N ARG A 16 -0.34 18.26 0.97
CA ARG A 16 0.54 17.34 1.72
C ARG A 16 1.09 17.98 3.00
N SER A 17 1.37 19.27 2.96
CA SER A 17 1.90 20.02 4.10
C SER A 17 0.84 20.35 5.17
N LEU A 18 -0.46 20.36 4.85
CA LEU A 18 -1.52 20.79 5.77
C LEU A 18 -1.64 19.93 7.03
N ALA A 19 -1.40 18.61 6.93
CA ALA A 19 -1.54 17.67 8.04
C ALA A 19 -0.67 18.06 9.25
N THR A 20 0.50 18.66 8.97
CA THR A 20 1.52 18.97 9.97
C THR A 20 1.22 20.22 10.79
N GLN A 21 0.35 21.11 10.32
CA GLN A 21 0.18 22.44 10.89
C GLN A 21 -1.04 22.58 11.80
N ASN A 22 -2.21 22.11 11.35
CA ASN A 22 -3.46 22.25 12.10
C ASN A 22 -4.50 21.23 11.66
N ARG A 23 -4.83 20.26 12.53
CA ARG A 23 -5.77 19.17 12.21
C ARG A 23 -7.18 19.64 11.83
N TRP A 24 -7.67 20.72 12.44
CA TRP A 24 -9.00 21.24 12.12
C TRP A 24 -9.02 21.89 10.74
N LEU A 25 -8.02 22.74 10.45
CA LEU A 25 -7.90 23.38 9.14
C LEU A 25 -7.65 22.33 8.05
N ALA A 26 -6.75 21.38 8.29
CA ALA A 26 -6.47 20.28 7.38
C ALA A 26 -7.74 19.49 7.02
N ARG A 27 -8.57 19.16 8.02
CA ARG A 27 -9.85 18.48 7.79
C ARG A 27 -10.80 19.33 6.95
N ARG A 28 -10.94 20.62 7.26
CA ARG A 28 -11.85 21.52 6.55
C ARG A 28 -11.44 21.67 5.08
N GLU A 29 -10.16 21.95 4.83
CA GLU A 29 -9.64 22.12 3.48
C GLU A 29 -9.62 20.81 2.69
N ALA A 30 -9.26 19.68 3.31
CA ALA A 30 -9.34 18.36 2.66
C ALA A 30 -10.76 18.05 2.17
N ARG A 31 -11.78 18.30 3.00
CA ARG A 31 -13.19 18.11 2.59
C ARG A 31 -13.61 19.03 1.45
N ARG A 32 -13.17 20.29 1.49
CA ARG A 32 -13.46 21.26 0.44
C ARG A 32 -12.84 20.80 -0.88
N LEU A 33 -11.53 20.53 -0.88
CA LEU A 33 -10.78 20.12 -2.07
C LEU A 33 -11.25 18.77 -2.63
N TYR A 34 -11.64 17.82 -1.77
CA TYR A 34 -12.21 16.55 -2.21
C TYR A 34 -13.53 16.73 -2.99
N ARG A 35 -14.38 17.66 -2.55
CA ARG A 35 -15.71 17.90 -3.15
C ARG A 35 -15.70 18.84 -4.34
N GLU A 36 -14.90 19.90 -4.25
CA GLU A 36 -14.91 21.02 -5.18
C GLU A 36 -13.73 20.99 -6.16
N GLY A 37 -12.74 20.14 -5.91
CA GLY A 37 -11.56 20.01 -6.78
C GLY A 37 -11.93 19.61 -8.20
N ASP A 38 -11.33 20.29 -9.17
CA ASP A 38 -11.50 20.06 -10.61
C ASP A 38 -10.60 18.94 -11.14
N ASP A 39 -9.43 18.72 -10.52
CA ASP A 39 -8.47 17.68 -10.88
C ASP A 39 -8.56 16.47 -9.93
N TRP A 40 -8.63 15.26 -10.50
CA TRP A 40 -8.70 14.02 -9.73
C TRP A 40 -7.47 13.81 -8.84
N ARG A 41 -6.29 14.32 -9.20
CA ARG A 41 -5.09 14.22 -8.37
C ARG A 41 -5.23 15.07 -7.12
N LEU A 42 -5.76 16.29 -7.27
CA LEU A 42 -6.00 17.17 -6.13
C LEU A 42 -7.06 16.58 -5.19
N ARG A 43 -8.14 16.01 -5.75
CA ARG A 43 -9.15 15.28 -4.98
C ARG A 43 -8.56 14.06 -4.28
N GLY A 44 -7.68 13.32 -4.96
CA GLY A 44 -7.00 12.14 -4.42
C GLY A 44 -6.02 12.48 -3.29
N GLU A 45 -5.23 13.54 -3.41
CA GLU A 45 -4.35 14.03 -2.33
C GLU A 45 -5.16 14.52 -1.14
N ALA A 46 -6.27 15.23 -1.39
CA ALA A 46 -7.18 15.67 -0.35
C ALA A 46 -7.82 14.48 0.38
N LEU A 47 -8.17 13.41 -0.33
CA LEU A 47 -8.68 12.17 0.25
C LEU A 47 -7.60 11.45 1.09
N ALA A 48 -6.39 11.33 0.58
CA ALA A 48 -5.26 10.73 1.30
C ALA A 48 -4.91 11.54 2.57
N LEU A 49 -5.01 12.87 2.52
CA LEU A 49 -4.91 13.72 3.71
C LEU A 49 -6.06 13.45 4.68
N LEU A 50 -7.30 13.36 4.18
CA LEU A 50 -8.49 13.11 4.98
C LEU A 50 -8.37 11.81 5.77
N ALA A 51 -7.77 10.76 5.21
CA ALA A 51 -7.51 9.49 5.91
C ALA A 51 -6.75 9.67 7.23
N THR A 52 -5.78 10.59 7.28
CA THR A 52 -4.98 10.85 8.50
C THR A 52 -5.74 11.57 9.61
N VAL A 53 -6.81 12.30 9.27
CA VAL A 53 -7.57 13.13 10.23
C VAL A 53 -9.01 12.68 10.46
N GLN A 54 -9.58 11.92 9.53
CA GLN A 54 -10.94 11.38 9.46
C GLN A 54 -10.95 10.04 8.67
N PRO A 55 -10.33 8.97 9.22
CA PRO A 55 -10.15 7.70 8.51
C PRO A 55 -11.46 7.09 8.04
N ARG A 56 -12.51 7.15 8.88
CA ARG A 56 -13.84 6.61 8.53
C ARG A 56 -14.46 7.28 7.30
N GLU A 57 -14.42 8.61 7.24
CA GLU A 57 -14.97 9.36 6.09
C GLU A 57 -14.15 9.08 4.83
N ALA A 58 -12.83 9.01 4.95
CA ALA A 58 -11.97 8.66 3.83
C ALA A 58 -12.24 7.24 3.32
N LEU A 59 -12.43 6.28 4.21
CA LEU A 59 -12.76 4.89 3.89
C LEU A 59 -14.11 4.77 3.15
N GLU A 60 -15.14 5.49 3.62
CA GLU A 60 -16.44 5.56 2.95
C GLU A 60 -16.31 6.14 1.53
N ASN A 61 -15.54 7.21 1.36
CA ASN A 61 -15.27 7.79 0.04
C ASN A 61 -14.51 6.83 -0.87
N VAL A 62 -13.51 6.11 -0.36
CA VAL A 62 -12.78 5.10 -1.15
C VAL A 62 -13.73 4.04 -1.68
N LYS A 63 -14.60 3.50 -0.81
CA LYS A 63 -15.59 2.48 -1.17
C LYS A 63 -16.57 2.95 -2.25
N ASN A 64 -17.02 4.19 -2.14
CA ASN A 64 -18.09 4.70 -2.99
C ASN A 64 -17.60 5.19 -4.35
N GLU A 65 -16.35 5.66 -4.45
CA GLU A 65 -15.89 6.37 -5.65
C GLU A 65 -14.55 5.88 -6.22
N TRP A 66 -13.65 5.34 -5.40
CA TRP A 66 -12.24 5.15 -5.81
C TRP A 66 -11.83 3.71 -6.07
N LEU A 67 -12.51 2.72 -5.48
CA LEU A 67 -12.14 1.31 -5.62
C LEU A 67 -12.17 0.82 -7.08
N ASP A 68 -13.18 1.24 -7.85
CA ASP A 68 -13.38 0.77 -9.23
C ASP A 68 -12.67 1.64 -10.28
N LYS A 69 -11.84 2.60 -9.85
CA LYS A 69 -11.11 3.47 -10.76
C LYS A 69 -9.99 2.71 -11.48
N ALA A 70 -9.81 3.03 -12.75
CA ALA A 70 -8.67 2.51 -13.50
C ALA A 70 -7.35 3.16 -13.03
N TRP A 71 -6.24 2.49 -13.32
CA TRP A 71 -4.92 3.11 -13.18
C TRP A 71 -4.79 4.30 -14.16
N PRO A 72 -4.22 5.46 -13.75
CA PRO A 72 -3.53 5.73 -12.48
C PRO A 72 -4.42 6.33 -11.38
N GLU A 73 -5.72 6.56 -11.59
CA GLU A 73 -6.61 7.19 -10.58
C GLU A 73 -6.68 6.37 -9.29
N SER A 74 -6.73 5.04 -9.39
CA SER A 74 -6.77 4.13 -8.24
C SER A 74 -5.51 4.13 -7.37
N TYR A 75 -4.42 4.77 -7.81
CA TYR A 75 -3.27 5.06 -6.95
C TYR A 75 -3.71 5.76 -5.66
N TYR A 76 -4.65 6.71 -5.77
CA TYR A 76 -5.14 7.43 -4.60
C TYR A 76 -6.07 6.61 -3.71
N ALA A 77 -6.71 5.56 -4.23
CA ALA A 77 -7.40 4.59 -3.38
C ALA A 77 -6.38 3.89 -2.48
N ILE A 78 -5.31 3.33 -3.07
CA ILE A 78 -4.26 2.60 -2.33
C ILE A 78 -3.58 3.50 -1.32
N ARG A 79 -3.15 4.70 -1.73
CA ARG A 79 -2.50 5.67 -0.84
C ARG A 79 -3.40 6.16 0.29
N THR A 80 -4.70 6.30 0.03
CA THR A 80 -5.65 6.65 1.10
C THR A 80 -5.74 5.51 2.11
N LEU A 81 -5.82 4.26 1.67
CA LEU A 81 -5.91 3.09 2.55
C LEU A 81 -4.60 2.83 3.32
N GLU A 82 -3.45 3.13 2.71
CA GLU A 82 -2.13 3.14 3.36
C GLU A 82 -2.14 4.09 4.58
N ASN A 83 -2.64 5.31 4.41
CA ASN A 83 -2.72 6.32 5.46
C ASN A 83 -3.72 5.99 6.59
N ILE A 84 -4.56 4.95 6.44
CA ILE A 84 -5.45 4.44 7.49
C ILE A 84 -4.71 3.33 8.24
N GLU A 85 -3.88 3.73 9.19
CA GLU A 85 -3.11 2.83 10.05
C GLU A 85 -3.74 2.61 11.42
N LEU A 86 -3.27 1.54 12.08
CA LEU A 86 -3.68 1.19 13.42
C LEU A 86 -3.22 2.23 14.44
N THR A 87 -4.15 2.59 15.32
CA THR A 87 -3.86 3.33 16.55
C THR A 87 -4.42 2.58 17.76
N GLU A 88 -4.09 3.04 18.97
CA GLU A 88 -4.61 2.45 20.22
C GLU A 88 -6.13 2.64 20.40
N ASP A 89 -6.77 3.48 19.59
CA ASP A 89 -8.21 3.71 19.61
C ASP A 89 -8.95 2.56 18.90
N LYS A 90 -9.78 1.82 19.65
CA LYS A 90 -10.60 0.70 19.15
C LYS A 90 -11.42 1.02 17.91
N ARG A 91 -11.89 2.27 17.74
CA ARG A 91 -12.65 2.64 16.54
C ARG A 91 -11.74 2.60 15.31
N GLN A 92 -10.60 3.25 15.41
CA GLN A 92 -9.56 3.29 14.36
C GLN A 92 -9.00 1.91 14.05
N MET A 93 -9.02 0.98 15.00
CA MET A 93 -8.71 -0.42 14.73
C MET A 93 -9.65 -1.02 13.68
N ASN A 94 -10.96 -0.81 13.78
CA ASN A 94 -11.91 -1.32 12.79
C ASN A 94 -11.70 -0.69 11.41
N GLU A 95 -11.39 0.61 11.36
CA GLU A 95 -11.10 1.29 10.10
C GLU A 95 -9.81 0.79 9.46
N ALA A 96 -8.76 0.52 10.25
CA ALA A 96 -7.50 -0.02 9.76
C ALA A 96 -7.62 -1.48 9.29
N ASP A 97 -8.40 -2.31 9.98
CA ASP A 97 -8.68 -3.69 9.56
C ASP A 97 -9.45 -3.69 8.23
N GLU A 98 -10.45 -2.82 8.11
CA GLU A 98 -11.22 -2.68 6.88
C GLU A 98 -10.37 -2.09 5.74
N ALA A 99 -9.47 -1.16 6.02
CA ALA A 99 -8.52 -0.65 5.02
C ALA A 99 -7.58 -1.76 4.52
N THR A 100 -7.12 -2.63 5.42
CA THR A 100 -6.32 -3.82 5.07
C THR A 100 -7.11 -4.75 4.16
N ARG A 101 -8.39 -5.00 4.46
CA ARG A 101 -9.26 -5.84 3.64
C ARG A 101 -9.44 -5.29 2.23
N LEU A 102 -9.61 -3.97 2.08
CA LEU A 102 -9.72 -3.33 0.77
C LEU A 102 -8.40 -3.36 -0.01
N LEU A 103 -7.26 -3.19 0.66
CA LEU A 103 -5.94 -3.37 0.05
C LEU A 103 -5.75 -4.80 -0.47
N MET A 104 -6.17 -5.81 0.31
CA MET A 104 -6.16 -7.21 -0.15
C MET A 104 -7.04 -7.41 -1.39
N GLN A 105 -8.23 -6.81 -1.43
CA GLN A 105 -9.10 -6.87 -2.61
C GLN A 105 -8.43 -6.28 -3.87
N LEU A 106 -7.72 -5.14 -3.73
CA LEU A 106 -6.97 -4.51 -4.81
C LEU A 106 -5.75 -5.34 -5.22
N ALA A 107 -5.08 -5.98 -4.27
CA ALA A 107 -3.99 -6.91 -4.54
C ALA A 107 -4.46 -8.22 -5.20
N ASP A 108 -5.71 -8.64 -4.98
CA ASP A 108 -6.26 -9.88 -5.54
C ASP A 108 -6.85 -9.70 -6.94
N ASN A 109 -7.48 -8.55 -7.21
CA ASN A 109 -8.29 -8.35 -8.41
C ASN A 109 -7.84 -7.15 -9.27
N GLY A 110 -6.80 -6.44 -8.86
CA GLY A 110 -6.29 -5.27 -9.57
C GLY A 110 -5.52 -5.60 -10.84
N THR A 111 -5.26 -4.57 -11.65
CA THR A 111 -4.19 -4.59 -12.66
C THR A 111 -2.83 -4.85 -12.01
N ILE A 112 -1.83 -5.31 -12.77
CA ILE A 112 -0.47 -5.59 -12.25
C ILE A 112 0.08 -4.40 -11.42
N SER A 113 -0.11 -3.17 -11.87
CA SER A 113 0.31 -1.97 -11.15
C SER A 113 -0.43 -1.78 -9.82
N GLN A 114 -1.74 -1.97 -9.80
CA GLN A 114 -2.54 -1.91 -8.56
C GLN A 114 -2.13 -3.02 -7.60
N THR A 115 -1.93 -4.23 -8.13
CA THR A 115 -1.55 -5.39 -7.34
C THR A 115 -0.20 -5.18 -6.68
N THR A 116 0.80 -4.76 -7.45
CA THR A 116 2.15 -4.49 -6.94
C THR A 116 2.13 -3.43 -5.85
N GLN A 117 1.47 -2.30 -6.09
CA GLN A 117 1.39 -1.20 -5.13
C GLN A 117 0.62 -1.62 -3.85
N ALA A 118 -0.47 -2.36 -3.99
CA ALA A 118 -1.22 -2.84 -2.84
C ALA A 118 -0.43 -3.85 -2.01
N VAL A 119 0.31 -4.77 -2.64
CA VAL A 119 1.20 -5.72 -1.94
C VAL A 119 2.32 -4.98 -1.22
N GLU A 120 2.94 -3.97 -1.85
CA GLU A 120 3.96 -3.12 -1.23
C GLU A 120 3.43 -2.43 0.04
N VAL A 121 2.22 -1.87 -0.02
CA VAL A 121 1.59 -1.28 1.18
C VAL A 121 1.33 -2.35 2.22
N LEU A 122 0.76 -3.51 1.83
CA LEU A 122 0.38 -4.57 2.76
C LEU A 122 1.56 -5.13 3.57
N VAL A 123 2.74 -5.32 2.96
CA VAL A 123 3.92 -5.82 3.69
C VAL A 123 4.47 -4.82 4.70
N ASN A 124 4.22 -3.53 4.49
CA ASN A 124 4.70 -2.45 5.34
C ASN A 124 3.71 -2.06 6.46
N ARG A 125 2.50 -2.65 6.49
CA ARG A 125 1.52 -2.35 7.53
C ARG A 125 2.02 -2.82 8.90
N SER A 126 1.63 -2.09 9.94
CA SER A 126 1.87 -2.49 11.34
C SER A 126 1.22 -3.83 11.73
N ARG A 127 0.09 -4.18 11.11
CA ARG A 127 -0.49 -5.53 11.13
C ARG A 127 -0.72 -5.98 9.68
N PRO A 128 0.30 -6.58 9.05
CA PRO A 128 0.16 -7.12 7.71
C PRO A 128 -0.79 -8.35 7.74
N PRO A 129 -1.37 -8.73 6.59
CA PRO A 129 -2.04 -10.03 6.44
C PRO A 129 -1.18 -11.20 6.90
N ALA A 130 -1.83 -12.34 7.14
CA ALA A 130 -1.15 -13.58 7.50
C ALA A 130 -0.10 -13.98 6.44
N ILE A 131 0.99 -14.62 6.87
CA ILE A 131 2.11 -14.97 5.99
C ILE A 131 1.64 -15.79 4.77
N GLU A 132 0.67 -16.68 4.97
CA GLU A 132 0.07 -17.52 3.94
C GLU A 132 -0.51 -16.70 2.78
N TYR A 133 -1.03 -15.50 3.05
CA TYR A 133 -1.49 -14.60 2.00
C TYR A 133 -0.35 -14.22 1.05
N PHE A 134 0.79 -13.81 1.60
CA PHE A 134 1.96 -13.42 0.82
C PHE A 134 2.62 -14.62 0.12
N LEU A 135 2.67 -15.78 0.77
CA LEU A 135 3.12 -17.01 0.12
C LEU A 135 2.26 -17.37 -1.10
N ASN A 136 0.95 -17.15 -1.02
CA ASN A 136 0.08 -17.32 -2.19
C ASN A 136 0.38 -16.29 -3.29
N LYS A 137 0.80 -15.06 -2.95
CA LYS A 137 1.19 -14.04 -3.93
C LYS A 137 2.44 -14.38 -4.71
N LEU A 138 3.40 -15.10 -4.11
CA LEU A 138 4.59 -15.60 -4.82
C LEU A 138 4.24 -16.48 -6.03
N LYS A 139 3.12 -17.21 -5.97
CA LYS A 139 2.65 -18.09 -7.06
C LYS A 139 2.24 -17.34 -8.34
N SER A 140 2.10 -16.02 -8.28
CA SER A 140 1.83 -15.21 -9.47
C SER A 140 2.99 -15.25 -10.47
N GLY A 141 4.22 -15.55 -10.01
CA GLY A 141 5.43 -15.46 -10.83
C GLY A 141 5.79 -14.03 -11.25
N ASP A 142 5.06 -13.02 -10.75
CA ASP A 142 5.36 -11.63 -11.04
C ASP A 142 6.63 -11.20 -10.30
N MET A 143 7.53 -10.56 -11.05
CA MET A 143 8.86 -10.20 -10.58
C MET A 143 8.85 -9.17 -9.46
N ALA A 144 7.98 -8.15 -9.57
CA ALA A 144 7.88 -7.10 -8.57
C ALA A 144 7.27 -7.66 -7.28
N ILE A 145 6.19 -8.44 -7.40
CA ILE A 145 5.57 -9.11 -6.26
C ILE A 145 6.55 -10.05 -5.57
N ALA A 146 7.28 -10.89 -6.33
CA ALA A 146 8.25 -11.81 -5.77
C ALA A 146 9.36 -11.08 -5.00
N THR A 147 9.85 -9.96 -5.54
CA THR A 147 10.85 -9.11 -4.90
C THR A 147 10.34 -8.54 -3.57
N ILE A 148 9.15 -7.92 -3.58
CA ILE A 148 8.54 -7.29 -2.41
C ILE A 148 8.29 -8.32 -1.31
N VAL A 149 7.64 -9.44 -1.65
CA VAL A 149 7.28 -10.47 -0.68
C VAL A 149 8.52 -11.14 -0.11
N SER A 150 9.53 -11.44 -0.93
CA SER A 150 10.77 -12.05 -0.44
C SER A 150 11.48 -11.12 0.55
N GLY A 151 11.60 -9.83 0.22
CA GLY A 151 12.16 -8.83 1.11
C GLY A 151 11.44 -8.79 2.46
N TYR A 152 10.10 -8.80 2.46
CA TYR A 152 9.30 -8.85 3.67
C TYR A 152 9.57 -10.11 4.51
N LEU A 153 9.52 -11.30 3.90
CA LEU A 153 9.78 -12.59 4.59
C LEU A 153 11.20 -12.62 5.18
N GLY A 154 12.17 -12.03 4.50
CA GLY A 154 13.54 -11.84 4.96
C GLY A 154 13.69 -10.94 6.19
N LEU A 155 12.65 -10.19 6.58
CA LEU A 155 12.65 -9.33 7.78
C LEU A 155 11.90 -9.94 8.97
N ILE A 156 10.95 -10.86 8.74
CA ILE A 156 10.12 -11.46 9.79
C ILE A 156 10.96 -12.35 10.73
N LYS A 157 10.63 -12.31 12.03
CA LYS A 157 11.18 -13.17 13.08
C LYS A 157 10.04 -13.77 13.93
N PRO A 158 10.05 -15.08 14.25
CA PRO A 158 10.99 -16.10 13.78
C PRO A 158 10.93 -16.29 12.26
N ARG A 159 11.96 -16.91 11.68
CA ARG A 159 12.03 -17.11 10.22
C ARG A 159 10.93 -18.09 9.77
N PRO A 160 10.17 -17.78 8.71
CA PRO A 160 9.10 -18.67 8.24
C PRO A 160 9.67 -19.79 7.38
N VAL A 161 9.91 -20.96 7.97
CA VAL A 161 10.45 -22.14 7.26
C VAL A 161 9.51 -22.60 6.14
N GLU A 162 8.20 -22.41 6.33
CA GLU A 162 7.15 -22.66 5.34
C GLU A 162 7.31 -21.82 4.05
N ALA A 163 8.12 -20.76 4.07
CA ALA A 163 8.39 -19.92 2.90
C ALA A 163 9.42 -20.52 1.93
N VAL A 164 10.22 -21.51 2.34
CA VAL A 164 11.33 -22.05 1.53
C VAL A 164 10.82 -22.59 0.18
N GLN A 165 9.82 -23.45 0.20
CA GLN A 165 9.31 -24.06 -1.03
C GLN A 165 8.64 -23.04 -1.97
N PRO A 166 7.74 -22.14 -1.49
CA PRO A 166 7.20 -21.06 -2.32
C PRO A 166 8.27 -20.13 -2.93
N LEU A 167 9.34 -19.84 -2.20
CA LEU A 167 10.44 -19.01 -2.70
C LEU A 167 11.25 -19.71 -3.79
N ILE A 168 11.50 -21.02 -3.66
CA ILE A 168 12.15 -21.83 -4.71
C ILE A 168 11.28 -21.87 -5.96
N GLU A 169 9.97 -22.08 -5.80
CA GLU A 169 9.02 -22.08 -6.91
C GLU A 169 8.98 -20.71 -7.61
N ALA A 170 8.91 -19.62 -6.86
CA ALA A 170 8.98 -18.27 -7.41
C ALA A 170 10.29 -18.03 -8.17
N TYR A 171 11.43 -18.45 -7.59
CA TYR A 171 12.75 -18.33 -8.19
C TYR A 171 12.83 -19.01 -9.56
N ALA A 172 12.19 -20.17 -9.72
CA ALA A 172 12.20 -20.94 -10.96
C ALA A 172 11.53 -20.23 -12.15
N HIS A 173 10.73 -19.17 -11.91
CA HIS A 173 10.16 -18.35 -12.96
C HIS A 173 11.13 -17.32 -13.56
N PHE A 174 12.28 -17.09 -12.93
CA PHE A 174 13.26 -16.07 -13.34
C PHE A 174 14.43 -16.69 -14.11
N SER A 175 15.00 -15.92 -15.03
CA SER A 175 16.12 -16.35 -15.87
C SER A 175 17.26 -15.33 -15.88
N ALA A 176 18.45 -15.80 -15.49
CA ALA A 176 19.68 -15.02 -15.61
C ALA A 176 20.12 -14.89 -17.10
N PRO A 177 20.76 -13.78 -17.49
CA PRO A 177 21.14 -12.63 -16.65
C PRO A 177 20.05 -11.57 -16.50
N ARG A 178 18.93 -11.70 -17.22
CA ARG A 178 17.88 -10.67 -17.31
C ARG A 178 17.28 -10.33 -15.94
N ASP A 179 17.06 -11.34 -15.11
CA ASP A 179 16.24 -11.22 -13.90
C ASP A 179 17.09 -11.19 -12.60
N LEU A 180 18.40 -10.95 -12.70
CA LEU A 180 19.34 -11.05 -11.58
C LEU A 180 18.99 -10.17 -10.38
N GLU A 181 18.51 -8.94 -10.63
CA GLU A 181 18.15 -8.01 -9.55
C GLU A 181 16.97 -8.53 -8.71
N ALA A 182 15.98 -9.14 -9.36
CA ALA A 182 14.82 -9.72 -8.68
C ALA A 182 15.14 -11.07 -8.01
N MET A 183 16.12 -11.81 -8.56
CA MET A 183 16.59 -13.07 -7.99
C MET A 183 17.35 -12.87 -6.67
N ALA A 184 18.11 -11.77 -6.53
CA ALA A 184 18.92 -11.46 -5.36
C ALA A 184 18.15 -11.47 -4.01
N PRO A 185 17.00 -10.77 -3.85
CA PRO A 185 16.24 -10.78 -2.60
C PRO A 185 15.67 -12.16 -2.26
N ILE A 186 15.31 -12.97 -3.26
CA ILE A 186 14.82 -14.34 -3.06
C ILE A 186 15.93 -15.22 -2.47
N ILE A 187 17.12 -15.20 -3.10
CA ILE A 187 18.30 -15.96 -2.61
C ILE A 187 18.67 -15.50 -1.21
N SER A 188 18.79 -14.19 -0.99
CA SER A 188 19.15 -13.65 0.33
C SER A 188 18.16 -14.06 1.42
N THR A 189 16.88 -14.20 1.08
CA THR A 189 15.84 -14.64 2.01
C THR A 189 15.96 -16.13 2.32
N LEU A 190 16.17 -16.96 1.28
CA LEU A 190 16.41 -18.40 1.43
C LEU A 190 17.63 -18.70 2.31
N ASP A 191 18.76 -18.03 2.06
CA ASP A 191 19.98 -18.17 2.86
C ASP A 191 19.75 -17.80 4.32
N SER A 192 19.00 -16.72 4.55
CA SER A 192 18.65 -16.23 5.88
C SER A 192 17.72 -17.18 6.65
N ILE A 193 16.85 -17.92 5.96
CA ILE A 193 16.01 -18.95 6.58
C ILE A 193 16.88 -20.18 6.91
N GLY A 194 17.63 -20.69 5.94
CA GLY A 194 18.48 -21.88 6.12
C GLY A 194 19.57 -21.72 7.19
N SER A 195 20.07 -20.50 7.40
CA SER A 195 21.05 -20.21 8.46
C SER A 195 20.47 -20.17 9.88
N ALA A 196 19.14 -20.14 10.03
CA ALA A 196 18.49 -20.14 11.34
C ALA A 196 18.26 -21.57 11.89
N ASP A 197 18.31 -22.58 11.01
CA ASP A 197 18.13 -24.00 11.33
C ASP A 197 19.47 -24.75 11.51
N ALA A 198 20.61 -24.08 11.32
CA ALA A 198 21.97 -24.60 11.47
C ALA A 198 22.62 -24.16 12.79
#